data_AF-A0A167PXP3-F1
#
_entry.id   AF-A0A167PXP3-F1
#
_cell.length_a   1.000
_cell.length_b   1.000
_cell.length_c   1.000
_cell.angle_alpha   90.00
_cell.angle_beta   90.00
_cell.angle_gamma   90.00
#
_symmetry.space_group_name_H-M   'P 1'
#
loop_
_entity.id
_entity.type
_entity.pdbx_description
1 polymer ?
#
loop_
_entity_poly.entity_id
_entity_poly.type
_entity_poly.pdbx_seq_one_letter_code
_entity_poly.pdbx_strand_id
1 'polypeptide(L)'
;MSKDKMDGIGIYDLLIVTDATASMGAFLHSLNVSPPKIIRISTLTRCFSRIGIVAYRDYCGGELTNTADVTVTREQLLDFAKALRRLYGGDWPEVTETGLAVAYDNMRENAETVVVVYADVPPHTPATRSADCLKEKKALESDQNRKKYGINGPQFVDWMTSAAALQHCAPPPG
;
A
#
# COMPACT_ATOMS: atom_id res chain seq x y z
N MET A 1 41.75 14.50 2.09
CA MET A 1 40.28 14.50 2.21
C MET A 1 39.75 13.53 1.16
N SER A 2 39.24 12.38 1.60
CA SER A 2 38.75 11.31 0.71
C SER A 2 37.42 11.72 0.07
N LYS A 3 37.15 11.16 -1.12
CA LYS A 3 35.94 11.37 -1.94
C LYS A 3 34.64 10.87 -1.27
N ASP A 4 34.72 10.20 -0.13
CA ASP A 4 33.61 9.46 0.50
C ASP A 4 32.61 10.33 1.29
N LYS A 5 32.63 11.65 1.11
CA LYS A 5 31.78 12.59 1.87
C LYS A 5 30.87 13.44 0.99
N MET A 6 30.46 12.89 -0.15
CA MET A 6 29.53 13.52 -1.10
C MET A 6 28.39 12.60 -1.57
N ASP A 7 28.01 11.57 -0.79
CA ASP A 7 26.99 10.56 -1.16
C ASP A 7 25.69 10.69 -0.32
N GLY A 8 25.27 11.92 -0.02
CA GLY A 8 24.33 12.20 1.09
C GLY A 8 22.85 12.44 0.73
N ILE A 9 22.30 11.84 -0.33
CA ILE A 9 20.84 11.87 -0.57
C ILE A 9 20.37 10.43 -0.77
N GLY A 10 19.76 9.85 0.26
CA GLY A 10 19.09 8.55 0.14
C GLY A 10 18.02 8.59 -0.95
N ILE A 11 17.82 7.45 -1.63
CA ILE A 11 16.71 7.31 -2.59
C ILE A 11 15.46 7.02 -1.77
N TYR A 12 14.51 7.95 -1.78
CA TYR A 12 13.24 7.81 -1.06
C TYR A 12 12.09 7.53 -2.01
N ASP A 13 11.24 6.58 -1.67
CA ASP A 13 9.97 6.33 -2.36
C ASP A 13 8.78 6.62 -1.44
N LEU A 14 7.63 6.89 -2.03
CA LEU A 14 6.36 7.05 -1.33
C LEU A 14 5.36 5.99 -1.82
N LEU A 15 4.84 5.18 -0.91
CA LEU A 15 3.71 4.29 -1.19
C LEU A 15 2.48 4.75 -0.39
N ILE A 16 1.41 5.08 -1.11
CA ILE A 16 0.11 5.39 -0.50
C ILE A 16 -0.72 4.11 -0.50
N VAL A 17 -1.06 3.61 0.68
CA VAL A 17 -1.93 2.44 0.86
C VAL A 17 -3.28 2.98 1.33
N THR A 18 -4.28 2.96 0.45
CA THR A 18 -5.56 3.61 0.70
C THR A 18 -6.71 2.62 0.73
N ASP A 19 -7.58 2.80 1.71
CA ASP A 19 -8.91 2.23 1.69
C ASP A 19 -9.70 2.82 0.51
N ALA A 20 -10.31 1.94 -0.30
CA ALA A 20 -11.15 2.28 -1.44
C ALA A 20 -12.59 1.74 -1.28
N THR A 21 -13.09 1.71 -0.06
CA THR A 21 -14.47 1.35 0.27
C THR A 21 -15.42 2.56 0.25
N ALA A 22 -16.69 2.32 0.52
CA ALA A 22 -17.75 3.30 0.34
C ALA A 22 -17.64 4.48 1.31
N SER A 23 -17.21 4.26 2.56
CA SER A 23 -17.01 5.30 3.59
C SER A 23 -16.01 6.36 3.11
N MET A 24 -14.97 5.91 2.42
CA MET A 24 -13.92 6.74 1.82
C MET A 24 -14.38 7.57 0.62
N GLY A 25 -15.66 7.59 0.26
CA GLY A 25 -16.15 8.23 -0.97
C GLY A 25 -15.77 9.70 -1.14
N ALA A 26 -15.83 10.51 -0.08
CA ALA A 26 -15.40 11.91 -0.11
C ALA A 26 -13.89 12.03 -0.30
N PHE A 27 -13.12 11.16 0.36
CA PHE A 27 -11.67 11.11 0.21
C PHE A 27 -11.26 10.64 -1.18
N LEU A 28 -11.84 9.54 -1.70
CA LEU A 28 -11.57 9.04 -3.05
C LEU A 28 -11.94 10.07 -4.12
N HIS A 29 -13.06 10.79 -3.94
CA HIS A 29 -13.38 11.91 -4.81
C HIS A 29 -12.32 13.00 -4.75
N SER A 30 -11.81 13.32 -3.55
CA SER A 30 -10.69 14.25 -3.39
C SER A 30 -9.39 13.69 -3.97
N LEU A 31 -9.16 12.38 -3.91
CA LEU A 31 -8.04 11.65 -4.51
C LEU A 31 -8.13 11.61 -6.05
N ASN A 32 -9.29 11.85 -6.65
CA ASN A 32 -9.34 12.09 -8.09
C ASN A 32 -8.77 13.47 -8.45
N VAL A 33 -8.62 14.36 -7.46
CA VAL A 33 -8.26 15.78 -7.64
C VAL A 33 -6.93 16.16 -6.97
N SER A 34 -6.52 15.48 -5.89
CA SER A 34 -5.40 15.83 -5.02
C SER A 34 -4.06 15.12 -5.30
N PRO A 35 -3.98 13.88 -5.81
CA PRO A 35 -2.74 13.21 -6.24
C PRO A 35 -2.02 13.98 -7.32
N PRO A 36 -2.66 14.61 -8.32
CA PRO A 36 -1.96 15.54 -9.20
C PRO A 36 -1.19 16.61 -8.43
N LYS A 37 -1.72 17.08 -7.29
CA LYS A 37 -1.05 18.07 -6.43
C LYS A 37 0.07 17.44 -5.59
N ILE A 38 -0.15 16.30 -4.95
CA ILE A 38 0.88 15.58 -4.19
C ILE A 38 2.04 15.18 -5.11
N ILE A 39 1.75 14.51 -6.21
CA ILE A 39 2.72 14.11 -7.24
C ILE A 39 3.45 15.35 -7.78
N ARG A 40 2.75 16.47 -8.01
CA ARG A 40 3.38 17.73 -8.45
C ARG A 40 4.28 18.33 -7.38
N ILE A 41 3.88 18.37 -6.12
CA ILE A 41 4.71 18.86 -5.02
C ILE A 41 5.96 17.98 -4.88
N SER A 42 5.80 16.67 -4.84
CA SER A 42 6.92 15.72 -4.75
C SER A 42 7.89 15.84 -5.94
N THR A 43 7.38 16.13 -7.14
CA THR A 43 8.24 16.42 -8.31
C THR A 43 9.01 17.72 -8.15
N LEU A 44 8.37 18.77 -7.62
CA LEU A 44 8.98 20.08 -7.44
C LEU A 44 10.06 20.07 -6.34
N THR A 45 9.78 19.38 -5.24
CA THR A 45 10.70 19.27 -4.09
C THR A 45 11.76 18.19 -4.30
N ARG A 46 11.55 17.26 -5.25
CA ARG A 46 12.35 16.05 -5.46
C ARG A 46 12.51 15.21 -4.19
N CYS A 47 11.54 15.28 -3.28
CA CYS A 47 11.60 14.58 -2.00
C CYS A 47 11.37 13.07 -2.13
N PHE A 48 10.74 12.63 -3.24
CA PHE A 48 10.58 11.22 -3.57
C PHE A 48 11.06 10.97 -5.00
N SER A 49 11.84 9.90 -5.16
CA SER A 49 12.28 9.34 -6.43
C SER A 49 11.09 8.74 -7.17
N ARG A 50 10.26 7.95 -6.47
CA ARG A 50 9.09 7.30 -7.05
C ARG A 50 7.89 7.34 -6.10
N ILE A 51 6.69 7.25 -6.68
CA ILE A 51 5.43 7.24 -5.96
C ILE A 51 4.58 6.10 -6.51
N GLY A 52 4.00 5.30 -5.63
CA GLY A 52 2.99 4.30 -5.98
C GLY A 52 1.74 4.43 -5.12
N ILE A 53 0.65 3.82 -5.57
CA ILE A 53 -0.62 3.74 -4.86
C ILE A 53 -1.09 2.28 -4.86
N VAL A 54 -1.40 1.77 -3.67
CA VAL A 54 -2.12 0.51 -3.47
C VAL A 54 -3.48 0.87 -2.91
N ALA A 55 -4.55 0.54 -3.63
CA ALA A 55 -5.91 0.68 -3.15
C ALA A 55 -6.41 -0.69 -2.69
N TYR A 56 -6.92 -0.81 -1.46
CA TYR A 56 -7.50 -2.03 -0.90
C TYR A 56 -9.00 -1.89 -0.60
N ARG A 57 -9.73 -3.00 -0.56
CA ARG A 57 -11.18 -3.09 -0.33
C ARG A 57 -11.58 -4.43 0.25
N ASP A 58 -12.73 -4.53 0.90
CA ASP A 58 -13.18 -5.81 1.44
C ASP A 58 -13.65 -6.89 0.45
N TYR A 59 -13.85 -8.08 1.01
CA TYR A 59 -14.33 -9.32 0.40
C TYR A 59 -15.67 -9.22 -0.32
N CYS A 60 -16.50 -8.21 -0.03
CA CYS A 60 -17.78 -8.04 -0.72
C CYS A 60 -17.69 -7.22 -2.02
N GLY A 61 -16.54 -6.57 -2.28
CA GLY A 61 -16.35 -5.62 -3.37
C GLY A 61 -15.77 -6.20 -4.67
N GLY A 62 -15.35 -7.47 -4.70
CA GLY A 62 -14.69 -8.08 -5.87
C GLY A 62 -13.16 -8.10 -5.73
N GLU A 63 -12.42 -7.39 -6.59
CA GLU A 63 -10.96 -7.30 -6.46
C GLU A 63 -10.57 -6.54 -5.19
N LEU A 64 -9.92 -7.25 -4.27
CA LEU A 64 -9.47 -6.70 -2.98
C LEU A 64 -8.41 -5.62 -3.13
N THR A 65 -7.55 -5.70 -4.16
CA THR A 65 -6.46 -4.76 -4.36
C THR A 65 -6.35 -4.32 -5.82
N ASN A 66 -6.07 -3.04 -6.01
CA ASN A 66 -5.58 -2.50 -7.28
C ASN A 66 -4.30 -1.71 -7.00
N THR A 67 -3.31 -1.81 -7.89
CA THR A 67 -1.98 -1.25 -7.65
C THR A 67 -1.46 -0.50 -8.86
N ALA A 68 -0.94 0.70 -8.62
CA ALA A 68 0.05 1.37 -9.44
C ALA A 68 1.35 1.39 -8.63
N ASP A 69 2.25 0.47 -8.93
CA ASP A 69 3.48 0.28 -8.16
C ASP A 69 4.49 1.42 -8.35
N VAL A 70 5.61 1.39 -7.63
CA VAL A 70 6.65 2.41 -7.76
C VAL A 70 7.39 2.37 -9.10
N THR A 71 7.07 1.46 -10.02
CA THR A 71 7.71 1.39 -11.35
C THR A 71 6.94 2.11 -12.45
N VAL A 72 5.66 2.43 -12.21
CA VAL A 72 4.82 3.11 -13.20
C VAL A 72 5.29 4.54 -13.46
N THR A 73 4.96 5.06 -14.64
CA THR A 73 5.20 6.47 -14.94
C THR A 73 4.27 7.38 -14.15
N ARG A 74 4.63 8.65 -14.08
CA ARG A 74 3.78 9.68 -13.48
C ARG A 74 2.39 9.71 -14.09
N GLU A 75 2.30 9.61 -15.41
CA GLU A 75 1.04 9.66 -16.16
C GLU A 75 0.17 8.45 -15.81
N GLN A 76 0.77 7.26 -15.77
CA GLN A 76 0.09 6.03 -15.36
C GLN A 76 -0.41 6.11 -13.92
N LEU A 77 0.39 6.67 -13.00
CA LEU A 77 -0.01 6.87 -11.61
C LEU A 77 -1.21 7.83 -11.51
N LEU A 78 -1.21 8.92 -12.29
CA LEU A 78 -2.31 9.88 -12.32
C LEU A 78 -3.59 9.26 -12.89
N ASP A 79 -3.47 8.46 -13.95
CA ASP A 79 -4.61 7.81 -14.57
C ASP A 79 -5.17 6.68 -13.69
N PHE A 80 -4.29 5.94 -12.99
CA PHE A 80 -4.69 5.01 -11.95
C PHE A 80 -5.48 5.73 -10.85
N ALA A 81 -4.94 6.83 -10.31
CA ALA A 81 -5.60 7.59 -9.25
C ALA A 81 -7.00 8.07 -9.66
N LYS A 82 -7.16 8.61 -10.88
CA LYS A 82 -8.46 9.04 -11.41
C LYS A 82 -9.43 7.89 -11.65
N ALA A 83 -8.92 6.68 -11.91
CA ALA A 83 -9.72 5.49 -12.19
C ALA A 83 -10.20 4.79 -10.92
N LEU A 84 -9.68 5.16 -9.74
CA LEU A 84 -10.09 4.56 -8.46
C LEU A 84 -11.58 4.79 -8.22
N ARG A 85 -12.27 3.67 -7.99
CA ARG A 85 -13.68 3.65 -7.62
C ARG A 85 -13.84 3.07 -6.23
N ARG A 86 -14.72 3.71 -5.46
CA ARG A 86 -15.23 3.16 -4.20
C ARG A 86 -16.13 1.96 -4.48
N LEU A 87 -15.92 0.86 -3.75
CA LEU A 87 -16.85 -0.28 -3.73
C LEU A 87 -17.38 -0.48 -2.31
N TYR A 88 -18.35 -1.36 -2.13
CA TYR A 88 -18.87 -1.68 -0.80
C TYR A 88 -17.82 -2.42 0.04
N GLY A 89 -17.81 -2.14 1.35
CA GLY A 89 -16.97 -2.79 2.37
C GLY A 89 -17.64 -3.99 3.06
N GLY A 90 -18.97 -3.97 3.20
CA GLY A 90 -19.75 -5.13 3.65
C GLY A 90 -19.87 -5.20 5.17
N ASP A 91 -18.75 -5.34 5.87
CA ASP A 91 -18.68 -5.14 7.33
C ASP A 91 -17.87 -3.89 7.70
N TRP A 92 -17.59 -3.72 9.00
CA TRP A 92 -16.99 -2.49 9.52
C TRP A 92 -15.46 -2.44 9.39
N PRO A 93 -14.69 -3.50 9.69
CA PRO A 93 -13.25 -3.53 9.44
C PRO A 93 -12.95 -3.85 7.98
N GLU A 94 -11.74 -3.55 7.52
CA GLU A 94 -11.33 -3.72 6.12
C GLU A 94 -9.97 -4.43 5.98
N VAL A 95 -9.65 -4.93 4.78
CA VAL A 95 -8.44 -5.73 4.45
C VAL A 95 -7.13 -4.92 4.33
N THR A 96 -6.86 -4.10 5.34
CA THR A 96 -5.67 -3.21 5.36
C THR A 96 -4.37 -4.01 5.28
N GLU A 97 -4.30 -5.17 5.93
CA GLU A 97 -3.11 -6.02 5.95
C GLU A 97 -2.79 -6.59 4.56
N THR A 98 -3.82 -6.98 3.80
CA THR A 98 -3.68 -7.35 2.39
C THR A 98 -3.11 -6.20 1.56
N GLY A 99 -3.56 -4.96 1.82
CA GLY A 99 -3.00 -3.77 1.20
C GLY A 99 -1.51 -3.56 1.52
N LEU A 100 -1.12 -3.76 2.78
CA LEU A 100 0.27 -3.65 3.22
C LEU A 100 1.18 -4.74 2.64
N ALA A 101 0.69 -5.98 2.54
CA ALA A 101 1.44 -7.07 1.91
C ALA A 101 1.77 -6.76 0.44
N VAL A 102 0.78 -6.29 -0.31
CA VAL A 102 0.98 -5.84 -1.69
C VAL A 102 1.92 -4.65 -1.75
N ALA A 103 1.79 -3.67 -0.85
CA ALA A 103 2.70 -2.52 -0.82
C ALA A 103 4.15 -2.93 -0.57
N TYR A 104 4.39 -3.86 0.36
CA TYR A 104 5.72 -4.37 0.68
C TYR A 104 6.38 -5.06 -0.51
N ASP A 105 5.64 -5.88 -1.24
CA ASP A 105 6.14 -6.56 -2.46
C ASP A 105 6.50 -5.59 -3.59
N ASN A 106 5.97 -4.36 -3.54
CA ASN A 106 6.26 -3.29 -4.50
C ASN A 106 7.39 -2.34 -4.04
N MET A 107 7.98 -2.55 -2.87
CA MET A 107 9.13 -1.77 -2.41
C MET A 107 10.40 -2.15 -3.18
N ARG A 108 11.27 -1.17 -3.41
CA ARG A 108 12.57 -1.41 -4.06
C ARG A 108 13.64 -1.61 -3.01
N GLU A 109 14.49 -2.60 -3.22
CA GLU A 109 15.65 -2.88 -2.36
C GLU A 109 16.62 -1.71 -2.23
N ASN A 110 16.69 -0.87 -3.26
CA ASN A 110 17.62 0.26 -3.33
C ASN A 110 17.01 1.60 -2.94
N ALA A 111 15.85 1.61 -2.25
CA ALA A 111 15.18 2.82 -1.80
C ALA A 111 14.58 2.64 -0.40
N GLU A 112 14.64 3.70 0.41
CA GLU A 112 13.88 3.79 1.64
C GLU A 112 12.45 4.21 1.30
N THR A 113 11.45 3.40 1.67
CA THR A 113 10.06 3.65 1.29
C THR A 113 9.26 4.17 2.47
N VAL A 114 8.69 5.37 2.33
CA VAL A 114 7.69 5.90 3.24
C VAL A 114 6.33 5.33 2.85
N VAL A 115 5.72 4.55 3.75
CA VAL A 115 4.36 4.05 3.58
C VAL A 115 3.38 4.94 4.33
N VAL A 116 2.37 5.45 3.63
CA VAL A 116 1.26 6.20 4.22
C VAL A 116 0.00 5.36 4.07
N VAL A 117 -0.51 4.85 5.19
CA VAL A 117 -1.82 4.20 5.24
C VAL A 117 -2.89 5.26 5.44
N TYR A 118 -3.88 5.30 4.56
CA TYR A 118 -5.00 6.24 4.64
C TYR A 118 -6.33 5.49 4.65
N ALA A 119 -6.99 5.50 5.80
CA ALA A 119 -8.21 4.74 6.08
C ALA A 119 -9.05 5.44 7.15
N ASP A 120 -10.36 5.19 7.17
CA ASP A 120 -11.29 5.70 8.19
C ASP A 120 -11.90 4.60 9.08
N VAL A 121 -11.56 3.34 8.79
CA VAL A 121 -12.03 2.14 9.49
C VAL A 121 -10.86 1.23 9.89
N PRO A 122 -11.01 0.40 10.94
CA PRO A 122 -9.91 -0.43 11.42
C PRO A 122 -9.65 -1.63 10.51
N PRO A 123 -8.46 -2.27 10.63
CA PRO A 123 -8.17 -3.54 9.98
C PRO A 123 -8.95 -4.70 10.59
N HIS A 124 -9.12 -5.78 9.83
CA HIS A 124 -9.61 -7.06 10.34
C HIS A 124 -8.66 -7.65 11.40
N THR A 125 -9.03 -7.50 12.67
CA THR A 125 -8.27 -8.04 13.81
C THR A 125 -9.18 -8.85 14.74
N PRO A 126 -8.61 -9.71 15.62
CA PRO A 126 -9.40 -10.41 16.63
C PRO A 126 -10.26 -9.46 17.50
N ALA A 127 -9.79 -8.21 17.72
CA ALA A 127 -10.51 -7.21 18.49
C ALA A 127 -11.78 -6.70 17.79
N THR A 128 -11.76 -6.64 16.45
CA THR A 128 -12.92 -6.20 15.65
C THR A 128 -14.00 -7.26 15.50
N ARG A 129 -13.71 -8.52 15.86
CA ARG A 129 -14.66 -9.65 15.87
C ARG A 129 -15.36 -9.92 14.53
N SER A 130 -14.75 -9.54 13.42
CA SER A 130 -15.24 -9.92 12.09
C SER A 130 -14.90 -11.38 11.77
N ALA A 131 -15.81 -12.04 11.06
CA ALA A 131 -15.56 -13.35 10.46
C ALA A 131 -14.49 -13.28 9.34
N ASP A 132 -14.28 -12.10 8.77
CA ASP A 132 -13.39 -11.89 7.63
C ASP A 132 -11.92 -11.79 8.08
N CYS A 133 -11.66 -11.59 9.38
CA CYS A 133 -10.32 -11.72 9.98
C CYS A 133 -9.69 -13.11 9.73
N LEU A 134 -10.45 -14.20 9.89
CA LEU A 134 -9.92 -15.53 9.59
C LEU A 134 -9.80 -15.79 8.08
N LYS A 135 -10.63 -15.13 7.27
CA LYS A 135 -10.54 -15.23 5.81
C LYS A 135 -9.28 -14.53 5.31
N GLU A 136 -8.97 -13.35 5.83
CA GLU A 136 -7.77 -12.58 5.47
C GLU A 136 -6.49 -13.32 5.83
N LYS A 137 -6.38 -13.82 7.06
CA LYS A 137 -5.21 -14.62 7.47
C LYS A 137 -4.98 -15.81 6.55
N LYS A 138 -6.03 -16.60 6.28
CA LYS A 138 -5.94 -17.74 5.36
C LYS A 138 -5.57 -17.30 3.94
N ALA A 139 -6.06 -16.15 3.50
CA ALA A 139 -5.76 -15.63 2.17
C ALA A 139 -4.29 -15.24 2.04
N LEU A 140 -3.71 -14.61 3.07
CA LEU A 140 -2.31 -14.18 3.13
C LEU A 140 -1.32 -15.34 3.33
N GLU A 141 -1.72 -16.38 4.05
CA GLU A 141 -0.91 -17.58 4.26
C GLU A 141 -0.93 -18.55 3.05
N SER A 142 -1.89 -18.40 2.14
CA SER A 142 -2.08 -19.33 1.03
C SER A 142 -1.05 -19.13 -0.09
N ASP A 143 -0.29 -20.19 -0.39
CA ASP A 143 0.64 -20.22 -1.53
C ASP A 143 -0.03 -19.92 -2.87
N GLN A 144 -1.33 -20.25 -3.01
CA GLN A 144 -2.10 -19.98 -4.22
C GLN A 144 -2.30 -18.47 -4.44
N ASN A 145 -2.25 -17.67 -3.37
CA ASN A 145 -2.47 -16.23 -3.41
C ASN A 145 -1.18 -15.41 -3.47
N ARG A 146 0.01 -16.03 -3.44
CA ARG A 146 1.30 -15.31 -3.52
C ARG A 146 1.40 -14.41 -4.76
N LYS A 147 0.83 -14.83 -5.89
CA LYS A 147 0.77 -14.01 -7.12
C LYS A 147 -0.14 -12.77 -6.98
N LYS A 148 -1.07 -12.78 -6.03
CA LYS A 148 -2.08 -11.73 -5.85
C LYS A 148 -1.70 -10.75 -4.72
N TYR A 149 -1.13 -11.26 -3.63
CA TYR A 149 -0.82 -10.47 -2.43
C TYR A 149 0.68 -10.38 -2.11
N GLY A 150 1.53 -10.88 -3.01
CA GLY A 150 2.98 -10.93 -2.82
C GLY A 150 3.46 -12.20 -2.11
N ILE A 151 4.74 -12.51 -2.25
CA ILE A 151 5.34 -13.69 -1.61
C ILE A 151 5.42 -13.53 -0.08
N ASN A 152 5.37 -12.28 0.38
CA ASN A 152 5.53 -11.89 1.77
C ASN A 152 4.21 -11.84 2.54
N GLY A 153 3.07 -12.21 1.93
CA GLY A 153 1.76 -12.25 2.58
C GLY A 153 1.74 -12.81 4.01
N PRO A 154 2.43 -13.93 4.32
CA PRO A 154 2.47 -14.48 5.68
C PRO A 154 3.06 -13.54 6.75
N GLN A 155 3.83 -12.52 6.37
CA GLN A 155 4.37 -11.52 7.29
C GLN A 155 3.35 -10.45 7.67
N PHE A 156 2.19 -10.43 7.01
CA PHE A 156 1.15 -9.42 7.19
C PHE A 156 -0.13 -10.02 7.79
N VAL A 157 -0.06 -11.12 8.52
CA VAL A 157 -1.26 -11.76 9.12
C VAL A 157 -1.76 -11.07 10.40
N ASP A 158 -0.96 -10.15 10.94
CA ASP A 158 -1.29 -9.29 12.08
C ASP A 158 -0.37 -8.07 12.19
N TRP A 159 -0.85 -7.03 12.84
CA TRP A 159 -0.15 -5.74 12.91
C TRP A 159 1.26 -5.79 13.54
N MET A 160 1.53 -6.74 14.45
CA MET A 160 2.85 -6.86 15.08
C MET A 160 3.87 -7.40 14.09
N THR A 161 3.49 -8.45 13.34
CA THR A 161 4.34 -9.02 12.29
C THR A 161 4.49 -8.06 11.11
N SER A 162 3.41 -7.38 10.70
CA SER A 162 3.43 -6.34 9.66
C SER A 162 4.38 -5.20 10.01
N ALA A 163 4.27 -4.67 11.24
CA ALA A 163 5.15 -3.59 11.70
C ALA A 163 6.61 -4.02 11.77
N ALA A 164 6.88 -5.25 12.21
CA ALA A 164 8.24 -5.80 12.24
C ALA A 164 8.82 -5.92 10.82
N ALA A 165 8.04 -6.43 9.85
CA ALA A 165 8.45 -6.54 8.45
C ALA A 165 8.79 -5.17 7.85
N LEU A 166 7.96 -4.15 8.11
CA LEU A 166 8.17 -2.79 7.61
C LEU A 166 9.37 -2.07 8.27
N GLN A 167 9.76 -2.44 9.48
CA GLN A 167 10.96 -1.92 10.15
C GLN A 167 12.25 -2.58 9.66
N HIS A 168 12.16 -3.85 9.29
CA HIS A 168 13.30 -4.65 8.84
C HIS A 168 13.34 -4.63 7.31
N CYS A 169 13.71 -3.50 6.70
CA CYS A 169 14.18 -3.47 5.31
C CYS A 169 15.52 -4.22 5.21
N ALA A 170 15.51 -5.54 5.35
CA ALA A 170 16.48 -6.39 4.68
C ALA A 170 15.91 -6.67 3.28
N PRO A 171 16.70 -6.51 2.20
CA PRO A 171 16.25 -6.87 0.86
C PRO A 171 15.77 -8.34 0.85
N PRO A 172 14.71 -8.70 0.10
CA PRO A 172 14.32 -10.09 -0.05
C PRO A 172 15.52 -10.89 -0.59
N PRO A 173 15.70 -12.15 -0.14
CA PRO A 173 16.74 -13.00 -0.69
C PRO A 173 16.45 -13.23 -2.17
N GLY A 174 17.44 -12.92 -3.03
CA GLY A 174 17.39 -13.12 -4.47
C GLY A 174 17.33 -14.57 -4.92
#